data_AF-A0A1A8J563-F1
#
_entry.id   AF-A0A1A8J563-F1
#
_cell.length_a   1.000
_cell.length_b   1.000
_cell.length_c   1.000
_cell.angle_alpha   90.00
_cell.angle_beta   90.00
_cell.angle_gamma   90.00
#
_symmetry.space_group_name_H-M   'P 1'
#
loop_
_entity.id
_entity.type
_entity.pdbx_description
1 polymer ?
#
loop_
_entity_poly.entity_id
_entity_poly.type
_entity_poly.pdbx_seq_one_letter_code
_entity_poly.pdbx_strand_id
1 'polypeptide(L)'
;ADCSIPAGLRIGPVPGIFKLGKYVSDRKEAGPKKKIRLVRGDFVDESGCPVADWIGFICAARNSQEQNLEAVSDLPGGQIFYRVLREIPAGEELSVWYSNVLAQWYDIPTTATPTHNEKGEERYICWYCWRIFKYPNTLKAHVHFHCALSNGRGYVHSDQARGIESFSRS
;
A
#
# COMPACT_ATOMS: atom_id res chain seq x y z
N ALA A 1 21.35 23.00 -3.43
CA ALA A 1 20.16 22.73 -4.26
C ALA A 1 19.24 21.86 -3.41
N ASP A 2 18.20 22.47 -2.87
CA ASP A 2 17.18 21.80 -2.08
C ASP A 2 16.52 20.73 -2.96
N CYS A 3 16.92 19.47 -2.76
CA CYS A 3 16.49 18.36 -3.58
C CYS A 3 15.10 17.91 -3.13
N SER A 4 14.06 18.58 -3.61
CA SER A 4 12.68 18.11 -3.49
C SER A 4 12.35 17.11 -4.60
N ILE A 5 11.39 16.22 -4.33
CA ILE A 5 10.82 15.30 -5.33
C ILE A 5 9.57 15.97 -5.90
N PRO A 6 9.49 16.21 -7.22
CA PRO A 6 8.34 16.88 -7.82
C PRO A 6 7.10 15.98 -7.84
N ALA A 7 5.92 16.61 -7.79
CA ALA A 7 4.64 15.93 -7.94
C ALA A 7 4.51 15.27 -9.32
N GLY A 8 3.80 14.14 -9.38
CA GLY A 8 3.53 13.40 -10.61
C GLY A 8 4.62 12.42 -11.05
N LEU A 9 5.81 12.48 -10.44
CA LEU A 9 6.89 11.52 -10.74
C LEU A 9 6.48 10.10 -10.33
N ARG A 10 6.85 9.11 -11.14
CA ARG A 10 6.52 7.69 -10.92
C ARG A 10 7.77 6.92 -10.48
N ILE A 11 7.63 6.10 -9.44
CA ILE A 11 8.65 5.20 -8.89
C ILE A 11 8.17 3.77 -9.15
N GLY A 12 8.97 2.95 -9.83
CA GLY A 12 8.63 1.56 -10.09
C GLY A 12 9.19 1.03 -11.41
N PRO A 13 8.74 -0.16 -11.83
CA PRO A 13 7.64 -0.95 -11.28
C PRO A 13 7.96 -1.58 -9.90
N VAL A 14 6.92 -1.82 -9.09
CA VAL A 14 7.05 -2.59 -7.84
C VAL A 14 7.23 -4.07 -8.18
N PRO A 15 8.34 -4.72 -7.76
CA PRO A 15 8.58 -6.12 -8.09
C PRO A 15 7.73 -7.07 -7.23
N GLY A 16 7.36 -8.22 -7.80
CA GLY A 16 6.72 -9.31 -7.08
C GLY A 16 5.23 -9.11 -6.77
N ILE A 17 4.72 -9.85 -5.79
CA ILE A 17 3.31 -9.83 -5.42
C ILE A 17 3.00 -8.57 -4.60
N PHE A 18 2.12 -7.73 -5.13
CA PHE A 18 1.72 -6.49 -4.47
C PHE A 18 0.73 -6.77 -3.32
N LYS A 19 1.15 -6.48 -2.07
CA LYS A 19 0.33 -6.63 -0.85
C LYS A 19 0.51 -5.43 0.08
N LEU A 20 0.27 -4.22 -0.43
CA LEU A 20 0.42 -2.99 0.34
C LEU A 20 -0.56 -2.96 1.51
N GLY A 21 -0.07 -2.61 2.70
CA GLY A 21 -0.89 -2.55 3.91
C GLY A 21 -1.00 -3.86 4.67
N LYS A 22 -0.54 -5.00 4.14
CA LYS A 22 -0.61 -6.30 4.87
C LYS A 22 0.05 -6.24 6.26
N TYR A 23 1.11 -5.46 6.41
CA TYR A 23 1.86 -5.32 7.66
C TYR A 23 1.70 -3.95 8.31
N VAL A 24 0.77 -3.10 7.83
CA VAL A 24 0.55 -1.79 8.44
C VAL A 24 -0.11 -1.93 9.81
N SER A 25 0.33 -1.14 10.78
CA SER A 25 -0.25 -1.08 12.12
C SER A 25 -0.37 0.36 12.62
N ASP A 26 -1.08 0.56 13.73
CA ASP A 26 -1.19 1.89 14.33
C ASP A 26 0.16 2.41 14.88
N ARG A 27 1.06 1.49 15.23
CA ARG A 27 2.40 1.83 15.69
C ARG A 27 3.27 2.15 14.49
N LYS A 28 4.00 3.26 14.57
CA LYS A 28 5.04 3.55 13.58
C LYS A 28 6.21 2.63 13.86
N GLU A 29 6.46 1.66 12.98
CA GLU A 29 7.61 0.79 13.12
C GLU A 29 8.89 1.54 12.71
N ALA A 30 9.92 1.47 13.55
CA ALA A 30 11.24 2.03 13.27
C ALA A 30 12.09 1.01 12.47
N GLY A 31 11.54 0.53 11.36
CA GLY A 31 12.24 -0.39 10.47
C GLY A 31 13.48 0.23 9.82
N PRO A 32 14.27 -0.57 9.08
CA PRO A 32 15.42 -0.06 8.35
C PRO A 32 15.00 1.04 7.38
N LYS A 33 15.64 2.20 7.47
CA LYS A 33 15.40 3.35 6.60
C LYS A 33 16.49 3.42 5.54
N LYS A 34 16.09 3.59 4.28
CA LYS A 34 16.99 3.91 3.17
C LYS A 34 16.83 5.37 2.76
N LYS A 35 17.93 6.07 2.58
CA LYS A 35 17.95 7.41 2.01
C LYS A 35 18.11 7.29 0.50
N ILE A 36 17.24 8.00 -0.23
CA ILE A 36 17.27 8.04 -1.69
C ILE A 36 17.54 9.46 -2.17
N ARG A 37 17.97 9.57 -3.43
CA ARG A 37 18.22 10.83 -4.12
C ARG A 37 17.67 10.75 -5.53
N LEU A 38 17.20 11.89 -6.03
CA LEU A 38 16.84 12.07 -7.42
C LEU A 38 18.07 12.59 -8.19
N VAL A 39 18.59 11.78 -9.11
CA VAL A 39 19.76 12.12 -9.92
C VAL A 39 19.36 12.05 -11.39
N ARG A 40 19.37 13.19 -12.09
CA ARG A 40 19.01 13.29 -13.52
C ARG A 40 17.63 12.70 -13.89
N GLY A 41 16.70 12.67 -12.93
CA GLY A 41 15.36 12.10 -13.11
C GLY A 41 15.20 10.67 -12.61
N ASP A 42 16.30 9.99 -12.28
CA ASP A 42 16.28 8.64 -11.74
C ASP A 42 16.41 8.63 -10.22
N PHE A 43 15.66 7.74 -9.56
CA PHE A 43 15.81 7.53 -8.13
C PHE A 43 16.86 6.47 -7.83
N VAL A 44 17.84 6.84 -7.00
CA VAL A 44 18.92 5.96 -6.56
C VAL A 44 19.06 6.03 -5.04
N ASP A 45 19.47 4.94 -4.40
CA ASP A 45 19.86 4.97 -2.99
C ASP A 45 21.30 5.47 -2.79
N GLU A 46 21.77 5.55 -1.55
CA GLU A 46 23.15 5.99 -1.23
C GLU A 46 24.24 5.09 -1.83
N SER A 47 23.92 3.83 -2.14
CA SER A 47 24.85 2.89 -2.78
C SER A 47 24.76 2.93 -4.31
N GLY A 48 23.88 3.76 -4.87
CA GLY A 48 23.60 3.80 -6.31
C GLY A 48 22.71 2.67 -6.80
N CYS A 49 22.07 1.91 -5.89
CA CYS A 49 21.18 0.81 -6.28
C CYS A 49 19.91 1.34 -6.94
N PRO A 50 19.38 0.61 -7.95
CA PRO A 50 18.16 0.98 -8.65
C PRO A 50 16.92 0.86 -7.76
N VAL A 51 15.82 1.46 -8.22
CA VAL A 51 14.49 1.47 -7.55
C VAL A 51 14.06 0.10 -7.02
N ALA A 52 14.24 -0.96 -7.80
CA ALA A 52 13.78 -2.31 -7.46
C ALA A 52 14.33 -2.84 -6.13
N ASP A 53 15.54 -2.39 -5.72
CA ASP A 53 16.23 -2.88 -4.52
C ASP A 53 15.76 -2.20 -3.23
N TRP A 54 15.09 -1.06 -3.34
CA TRP A 54 14.69 -0.26 -2.17
C TRP A 54 13.22 0.14 -2.16
N ILE A 55 12.48 0.02 -3.26
CA ILE A 55 11.05 0.37 -3.33
C ILE A 55 10.19 -0.42 -2.33
N GLY A 56 10.61 -1.63 -1.96
CA GLY A 56 9.96 -2.47 -0.95
C GLY A 56 10.09 -1.95 0.49
N PHE A 57 10.98 -0.98 0.74
CA PHE A 57 11.15 -0.35 2.06
C PHE A 57 10.22 0.84 2.27
N ILE A 58 9.48 1.28 1.23
CA ILE A 58 8.51 2.36 1.37
C ILE A 58 7.36 1.89 2.26
N CYS A 59 7.12 2.63 3.34
CA CYS A 59 6.11 2.30 4.32
C CYS A 59 4.69 2.54 3.77
N ALA A 60 3.73 1.75 4.23
CA ALA A 60 2.32 2.04 3.99
C ALA A 60 1.87 3.26 4.81
N ALA A 61 1.22 4.23 4.19
CA ALA A 61 0.64 5.37 4.89
C ALA A 61 -0.55 4.93 5.74
N ARG A 62 -0.59 5.33 7.01
CA ARG A 62 -1.69 5.03 7.95
C ARG A 62 -2.87 6.00 7.77
N ASN A 63 -2.60 7.22 7.33
CA ASN A 63 -3.61 8.26 7.10
C ASN A 63 -3.23 9.16 5.91
N SER A 64 -4.13 10.07 5.54
CA SER A 64 -3.91 11.03 4.45
C SER A 64 -2.87 12.12 4.75
N GLN A 65 -2.57 12.38 6.03
CA GLN A 65 -1.62 13.42 6.42
C GLN A 65 -0.18 13.01 6.13
N GLU A 66 0.16 11.74 6.35
CA GLU A 66 1.50 11.21 6.05
C GLU A 66 1.65 10.68 4.63
N GLN A 67 0.53 10.38 3.95
CA GLN A 67 0.53 9.88 2.57
C GLN A 67 1.08 10.94 1.61
N ASN A 68 2.21 10.62 0.98
CA ASN A 68 2.82 11.46 -0.06
C ASN A 68 3.01 10.70 -1.39
N LEU A 69 2.80 9.39 -1.39
CA LEU A 69 2.74 8.55 -2.58
C LEU A 69 1.39 7.86 -2.69
N GLU A 70 0.97 7.58 -3.92
CA GLU A 70 -0.14 6.70 -4.22
C GLU A 70 0.28 5.53 -5.12
N ALA A 71 -0.23 4.34 -4.83
CA ALA A 71 -0.05 3.18 -5.70
C ALA A 71 -1.07 3.21 -6.84
N VAL A 72 -0.57 3.14 -8.06
CA VAL A 72 -1.34 3.22 -9.31
C VAL A 72 -0.95 2.08 -10.24
N SER A 73 -1.88 1.69 -11.10
CA SER A 73 -1.64 0.84 -12.26
C SER A 73 -2.44 1.40 -13.43
N ASP A 74 -1.88 1.35 -14.64
CA ASP A 74 -2.55 1.87 -15.83
C ASP A 74 -3.68 0.92 -16.30
N LEU A 75 -3.63 -0.36 -15.92
CA LEU A 75 -4.61 -1.40 -16.26
C LEU A 75 -4.87 -2.36 -15.08
N PRO A 76 -6.06 -2.99 -14.99
CA PRO A 76 -6.31 -4.05 -14.01
C PRO A 76 -5.30 -5.19 -14.16
N GLY A 77 -4.68 -5.63 -13.06
CA GLY A 77 -3.65 -6.68 -13.06
C GLY A 77 -2.30 -6.26 -13.68
N GLY A 78 -2.14 -4.99 -14.05
CA GLY A 78 -0.90 -4.44 -14.56
C GLY A 78 0.19 -4.24 -13.50
N GLN A 79 1.32 -3.69 -13.95
CA GLN A 79 2.44 -3.34 -13.08
C GLN A 79 2.05 -2.17 -12.18
N ILE A 80 2.43 -2.27 -10.90
CA ILE A 80 2.17 -1.21 -9.92
C ILE A 80 3.33 -0.20 -9.93
N PHE A 81 2.97 1.08 -9.91
CA PHE A 81 3.89 2.20 -9.74
C PHE A 81 3.46 3.05 -8.56
N TYR A 82 4.40 3.70 -7.90
CA TYR A 82 4.11 4.73 -6.90
C TYR A 82 4.22 6.10 -7.52
N ARG A 83 3.12 6.84 -7.54
CA ARG A 83 3.07 8.21 -8.05
C ARG A 83 3.16 9.20 -6.89
N VAL A 84 3.99 10.21 -7.06
CA VAL A 84 4.17 11.30 -6.09
C VAL A 84 2.95 12.21 -6.12
N LEU A 85 2.28 12.38 -4.98
CA LEU A 85 1.03 13.15 -4.86
C LEU A 85 1.26 14.67 -4.79
N ARG A 86 2.37 15.07 -4.18
CA ARG A 86 2.75 16.47 -3.95
C ARG A 86 4.26 16.59 -3.92
N GLU A 87 4.77 17.81 -4.00
CA GLU A 87 6.19 18.03 -3.78
C GLU A 87 6.62 17.50 -2.40
N ILE A 88 7.69 16.70 -2.38
CA ILE A 88 8.23 16.09 -1.16
C ILE A 88 9.59 16.73 -0.86
N PRO A 89 9.72 17.50 0.24
CA PRO A 89 10.98 18.10 0.64
C PRO A 89 11.99 17.04 1.10
N ALA A 90 13.27 17.39 1.01
CA ALA A 90 14.34 16.54 1.50
C ALA A 90 14.17 16.23 3.00
N GLY A 91 14.30 14.96 3.37
CA GLY A 91 14.17 14.50 4.75
C GLY A 91 12.75 14.05 5.15
N GLU A 92 11.74 14.28 4.30
CA GLU A 92 10.42 13.70 4.52
C GLU A 92 10.42 12.19 4.18
N GLU A 93 9.72 11.40 5.01
CA GLU A 93 9.63 9.95 4.84
C GLU A 93 8.58 9.61 3.77
N LEU A 94 8.94 8.78 2.79
CA LEU A 94 8.00 8.31 1.78
C LEU A 94 7.00 7.33 2.39
N SER A 95 5.72 7.60 2.19
CA SER A 95 4.65 6.69 2.59
C SER A 95 3.56 6.60 1.52
N VAL A 96 3.13 5.37 1.24
CA VAL A 96 2.28 5.04 0.11
C VAL A 96 0.96 4.42 0.55
N TRP A 97 -0.13 4.80 -0.11
CA TRP A 97 -1.40 4.10 -0.01
C TRP A 97 -2.01 3.88 -1.41
N TYR A 98 -3.07 3.09 -1.50
CA TYR A 98 -3.76 2.84 -2.78
C TYR A 98 -4.36 4.13 -3.34
N SER A 99 -4.27 4.31 -4.66
CA SER A 99 -5.18 5.21 -5.38
C SER A 99 -6.61 4.66 -5.35
N ASN A 100 -7.61 5.52 -5.56
CA ASN A 100 -9.02 5.08 -5.53
C ASN A 100 -9.33 3.97 -6.53
N VAL A 101 -8.77 4.08 -7.75
CA VAL A 101 -8.97 3.08 -8.82
C VAL A 101 -8.31 1.76 -8.44
N LEU A 102 -7.05 1.80 -7.95
CA LEU A 102 -6.35 0.58 -7.56
C LEU A 102 -6.99 -0.07 -6.33
N ALA A 103 -7.46 0.72 -5.37
CA ALA A 103 -8.20 0.24 -4.22
C ALA A 103 -9.44 -0.55 -4.62
N GLN A 104 -10.19 -0.07 -5.62
CA GLN A 104 -11.35 -0.80 -6.17
C GLN A 104 -10.95 -2.12 -6.81
N TRP A 105 -9.89 -2.16 -7.60
CA TRP A 105 -9.44 -3.41 -8.24
C TRP A 105 -8.91 -4.46 -7.24
N TYR A 106 -8.44 -4.03 -6.07
CA TYR A 106 -7.95 -4.90 -5.00
C TYR A 106 -8.98 -5.11 -3.89
N ASP A 107 -10.23 -4.68 -4.05
CA ASP A 107 -11.28 -4.76 -3.03
C ASP A 107 -10.84 -4.18 -1.66
N ILE A 108 -10.03 -3.11 -1.70
CA ILE A 108 -9.64 -2.35 -0.52
C ILE A 108 -10.75 -1.36 -0.19
N PRO A 109 -11.29 -1.34 1.04
CA PRO A 109 -12.30 -0.37 1.43
C PRO A 109 -11.80 1.07 1.23
N THR A 110 -12.54 1.87 0.45
CA THR A 110 -12.17 3.27 0.17
C THR A 110 -12.62 4.21 1.29
N THR A 111 -13.66 3.82 2.03
CA THR A 111 -14.23 4.59 3.14
C THR A 111 -13.84 4.00 4.49
N ALA A 112 -13.64 4.89 5.47
CA ALA A 112 -13.49 4.55 6.87
C ALA A 112 -14.20 5.64 7.67
N THR A 113 -15.31 5.30 8.32
CA THR A 113 -16.09 6.28 9.08
C THR A 113 -15.39 6.57 10.40
N PRO A 114 -14.99 7.83 10.68
CA PRO A 114 -14.42 8.20 11.96
C PRO A 114 -15.51 8.16 13.04
N THR A 115 -15.12 7.71 14.22
CA THR A 115 -15.89 7.79 15.46
C THR A 115 -15.07 8.58 16.46
N HIS A 116 -15.71 9.22 17.43
CA HIS A 116 -15.01 9.99 18.45
C HIS A 116 -15.16 9.32 19.81
N ASN A 117 -14.07 9.28 20.58
CA ASN A 117 -14.15 8.86 21.98
C ASN A 117 -14.67 10.00 22.87
N GLU A 118 -14.85 9.74 24.16
CA GLU A 118 -15.28 10.73 25.16
C GLU A 118 -14.35 11.95 25.27
N LYS A 119 -13.10 11.83 24.81
CA LYS A 119 -12.10 12.90 24.78
C LYS A 119 -12.08 13.67 23.44
N GLY A 120 -12.95 13.33 22.50
CA GLY A 120 -12.98 13.92 21.15
C GLY A 120 -11.87 13.44 20.22
N GLU A 121 -11.16 12.36 20.53
CA GLU A 121 -10.15 11.78 19.64
C GLU A 121 -10.80 10.87 18.59
N GLU A 122 -10.40 11.04 17.33
CA GLU A 122 -10.81 10.16 16.24
C GLU A 122 -10.34 8.72 16.46
N ARG A 123 -11.25 7.78 16.21
CA ARG A 123 -11.04 6.33 16.23
C ARG A 123 -11.82 5.69 15.10
N TYR A 124 -11.35 4.55 14.64
CA TYR A 124 -11.95 3.82 13.53
C TYR A 124 -12.32 2.41 14.02
N ILE A 125 -13.57 2.01 13.84
CA ILE A 125 -14.08 0.74 14.37
C ILE A 125 -14.36 -0.20 13.20
N CYS A 126 -13.87 -1.43 13.29
CA CYS A 126 -14.25 -2.48 12.36
C CYS A 126 -15.63 -3.02 12.73
N TRP A 127 -16.63 -2.83 11.86
CA TRP A 127 -18.00 -3.28 12.10
C TRP A 127 -18.16 -4.81 12.12
N TYR A 128 -17.18 -5.56 11.62
CA TYR A 128 -17.21 -7.01 11.62
C TYR A 128 -16.74 -7.60 12.95
N CYS A 129 -15.64 -7.08 13.51
CA CYS A 129 -14.97 -7.67 14.69
C CYS A 129 -14.87 -6.73 15.89
N TRP A 130 -15.40 -5.50 15.77
CA TRP A 130 -15.42 -4.45 16.79
C TRP A 130 -14.04 -3.98 17.28
N ARG A 131 -12.95 -4.36 16.60
CA ARG A 131 -11.61 -3.83 16.89
C ARG A 131 -11.54 -2.35 16.57
N ILE A 132 -10.80 -1.64 17.40
CA ILE A 132 -10.59 -0.20 17.32
C ILE A 132 -9.20 0.06 16.76
N PHE A 133 -9.13 1.01 15.83
CA PHE A 133 -7.92 1.45 15.14
C PHE A 133 -7.77 2.97 15.31
N LYS A 134 -6.53 3.43 15.37
CA LYS A 134 -6.22 4.86 15.45
C LYS A 134 -6.31 5.56 14.10
N TYR A 135 -6.10 4.83 13.00
CA TYR A 135 -5.99 5.43 11.67
C TYR A 135 -6.90 4.75 10.65
N PRO A 136 -7.34 5.47 9.59
CA PRO A 136 -8.25 4.92 8.60
C PRO A 136 -7.63 3.79 7.77
N ASN A 137 -6.36 3.91 7.35
CA ASN A 137 -5.74 2.91 6.48
C ASN A 137 -5.37 1.64 7.24
N THR A 138 -5.12 1.72 8.55
CA THR A 138 -4.91 0.54 9.40
C THR A 138 -6.21 -0.26 9.56
N LEU A 139 -7.36 0.41 9.71
CA LEU A 139 -8.67 -0.23 9.64
C LEU A 139 -8.90 -0.89 8.27
N LYS A 140 -8.68 -0.15 7.17
CA LYS A 140 -8.87 -0.66 5.80
C LYS A 140 -8.02 -1.90 5.53
N ALA A 141 -6.74 -1.87 5.90
CA ALA A 141 -5.84 -3.02 5.85
C ALA A 141 -6.36 -4.20 6.68
N HIS A 142 -6.84 -3.93 7.90
CA HIS A 142 -7.40 -4.97 8.74
C HIS A 142 -8.60 -5.65 8.08
N VAL A 143 -9.55 -4.88 7.56
CA VAL A 143 -10.75 -5.41 6.91
C VAL A 143 -10.40 -6.30 5.71
N HIS A 144 -9.38 -5.93 4.94
CA HIS A 144 -8.98 -6.67 3.75
C HIS A 144 -8.08 -7.89 4.05
N PHE A 145 -7.07 -7.76 4.94
CA PHE A 145 -6.05 -8.81 5.12
C PHE A 145 -6.25 -9.68 6.37
N HIS A 146 -6.90 -9.16 7.42
CA HIS A 146 -6.81 -9.75 8.76
C HIS A 146 -8.15 -10.02 9.42
N CYS A 147 -9.24 -9.48 8.88
CA CYS A 147 -10.55 -9.60 9.48
C CYS A 147 -11.19 -10.93 9.06
N ALA A 148 -11.05 -11.97 9.89
CA ALA A 148 -11.67 -13.26 9.63
C ALA A 148 -13.21 -13.18 9.43
N LEU A 149 -13.86 -12.17 10.05
CA LEU A 149 -15.30 -11.96 9.96
C LEU A 149 -15.73 -11.17 8.71
N SER A 150 -14.84 -10.44 8.04
CA SER A 150 -15.11 -9.90 6.70
C SER A 150 -14.99 -10.99 5.63
N ASN A 151 -14.05 -11.93 5.82
CA ASN A 151 -13.86 -13.10 4.95
C ASN A 151 -15.07 -14.05 4.90
N GLY A 152 -16.05 -13.91 5.80
CA GLY A 152 -17.35 -14.59 5.70
C GLY A 152 -18.21 -14.12 4.52
N ARG A 153 -17.80 -13.04 3.82
CA ARG A 153 -18.35 -12.62 2.51
C ARG A 153 -17.34 -12.76 1.36
N GLY A 154 -16.27 -13.53 1.56
CA GLY A 154 -15.19 -13.73 0.59
C GLY A 154 -15.44 -14.92 -0.33
N TYR A 155 -15.67 -14.60 -1.59
CA TYR A 155 -15.62 -15.47 -2.76
C TYR A 155 -14.53 -16.55 -2.69
N VAL A 156 -14.90 -17.75 -3.12
CA VAL A 156 -14.00 -18.86 -3.39
C VAL A 156 -13.11 -18.45 -4.57
N HIS A 157 -11.88 -17.99 -4.29
CA HIS A 157 -10.85 -18.03 -5.32
C HIS A 157 -10.34 -19.47 -5.36
N SER A 158 -10.97 -20.27 -6.23
CA SER A 158 -10.50 -21.58 -6.61
C SER A 158 -9.13 -21.45 -7.25
N ASP A 159 -8.08 -21.68 -6.47
CA ASP A 159 -6.82 -22.23 -6.98
C ASP A 159 -7.12 -23.61 -7.57
N GLN A 160 -7.55 -23.65 -8.84
CA GLN A 160 -7.51 -24.86 -9.65
C GLN A 160 -6.41 -24.73 -10.69
N ALA A 161 -5.17 -24.70 -10.21
CA ALA A 161 -4.04 -25.22 -10.97
C ALA A 161 -3.82 -26.66 -10.51
N ARG A 162 -4.30 -27.65 -11.29
CA ARG A 162 -3.76 -29.02 -11.37
C ARG A 162 -4.54 -29.87 -12.38
N GLY A 163 -3.81 -30.42 -13.36
CA GLY A 163 -4.16 -31.67 -14.03
C GLY A 163 -4.60 -31.55 -15.48
N ILE A 164 -3.67 -31.29 -16.40
CA ILE A 164 -3.80 -31.80 -17.78
C ILE A 164 -3.43 -33.29 -17.70
N GLU A 165 -4.43 -34.16 -17.60
CA GLU A 165 -4.24 -35.60 -17.82
C GLU A 165 -4.43 -35.90 -19.31
N SER A 166 -3.33 -36.33 -19.92
CA SER A 166 -3.25 -36.80 -21.30
C SER A 166 -4.03 -38.11 -21.44
N PHE A 167 -5.11 -38.11 -22.21
CA PHE A 167 -5.70 -39.35 -22.72
C PHE A 167 -4.92 -39.82 -23.95
N SER A 168 -4.03 -40.80 -23.74
CA SER A 168 -3.68 -41.77 -24.79
C SER A 168 -4.59 -42.97 -24.59
N ARG A 169 -5.50 -43.21 -25.53
CA ARG A 169 -6.21 -44.49 -25.65
C ARG A 169 -5.51 -45.32 -26.72
N SER A 170 -5.08 -46.50 -26.29
CA SER A 170 -4.73 -47.66 -27.11
C SER A 170 -5.90 -48.13 -27.96
#